data_AF-A0AB74BZ39-F1
#
_entry.id   AF-A0AB74BZ39-F1
#
_cell.length_a   1.000
_cell.length_b   1.000
_cell.length_c   1.000
_cell.angle_alpha   90.00
_cell.angle_beta   90.00
_cell.angle_gamma   90.00
#
_symmetry.space_group_name_H-M   'P 1'
#
loop_
_entity.id
_entity.type
_entity.pdbx_description
1 polymer ?
#
loop_
_entity_poly.entity_id
_entity_poly.type
_entity_poly.pdbx_seq_one_letter_code
_entity_poly.pdbx_strand_id
1 'polypeptide(L)'
;MASVEPIKTFEIRQKGPVETKAERKSIRDLNEEELDKLIEAWRWIQDPARTGEDSFFYLAGLHGEPFRGAGYNNSHWWGGYCHHGNILFPTWHRAYLMAVEKALRKACPDVSLPYWDESDDETAKKGIPLIFTQKEYKGKPNPLYSYTFSERIVDRLAKFPDADYSKPQGYKTCRYPYSGLCGQDDIAIAQQHNDFLDANFNQEQITGLLNSNVTSWLNLGQFTDIEGKQVKADTRWKIRQCLLTEEYTVFSNTTSAQRWNDEQFHPLESGGKETEAKATSLAVPLESPHNDMHLAIGGVQIPGFNVDQYAGANGDMGENDTASFDPIFYFHHCFIDYLFWTWQTMHKKTDASQITILPEYPGTNSVDSQGPTPGISGNTWLTLDTPLDPFRENGDKVTSNKLLTLKDLPYTYKAPTSGTGSVFNDVPRLNYPLSPPILRVSGINRANIAGSFALAISQTDHTGKAQVKGIESVLSRWHVQGCANCQTHLSTTAFVPLFELNEDDAKRKHANNELAVHLHTRGNPGGQRVRNVTVGTMR
;
A
#
# COMPACT_ATOMS: atom_id res chain seq x y z
N MET A 1 1.46 -35.96 -11.48
CA MET A 1 0.70 -35.19 -10.48
C MET A 1 1.66 -34.88 -9.35
N ALA A 2 2.26 -33.69 -9.31
CA ALA A 2 2.99 -33.25 -8.14
C ALA A 2 1.94 -32.99 -7.04
N SER A 3 2.05 -33.69 -5.92
CA SER A 3 1.20 -33.50 -4.75
C SER A 3 1.25 -32.03 -4.35
N VAL A 4 0.10 -31.35 -4.37
CA VAL A 4 -0.06 -30.07 -3.69
C VAL A 4 0.29 -30.35 -2.23
N GLU A 5 1.41 -29.83 -1.74
CA GLU A 5 1.71 -29.90 -0.31
C GLU A 5 0.46 -29.40 0.44
N PRO A 6 -0.05 -30.14 1.44
CA PRO A 6 -1.20 -29.68 2.22
C PRO A 6 -0.87 -28.32 2.84
N ILE A 7 -1.87 -27.42 2.83
CA ILE A 7 -1.80 -26.06 3.36
C ILE A 7 -1.15 -26.11 4.75
N LYS A 8 0.09 -25.61 4.90
CA LYS A 8 0.67 -25.45 6.25
C LYS A 8 -0.02 -24.25 6.85
N THR A 9 -0.72 -24.50 7.93
CA THR A 9 -1.32 -23.48 8.78
C THR A 9 -0.24 -22.83 9.63
N PHE A 10 -0.36 -21.53 9.89
CA PHE A 10 0.65 -20.79 10.63
C PHE A 10 0.14 -20.40 12.01
N GLU A 11 0.74 -20.99 13.04
CA GLU A 11 0.47 -20.57 14.41
C GLU A 11 1.02 -19.16 14.65
N ILE A 12 0.19 -18.17 14.94
CA ILE A 12 0.67 -16.78 15.16
C ILE A 12 0.83 -16.44 16.64
N ARG A 13 0.23 -17.21 17.55
CA ARG A 13 0.39 -17.08 19.01
C ARG A 13 -0.07 -18.33 19.76
N GLN A 14 0.47 -18.54 20.96
CA GLN A 14 -0.04 -19.52 21.94
C GLN A 14 -1.02 -18.83 22.90
N LYS A 15 -2.05 -19.55 23.41
CA LYS A 15 -3.01 -18.99 24.37
C LYS A 15 -2.37 -18.81 25.75
N GLY A 16 -2.30 -17.58 26.24
CA GLY A 16 -1.81 -17.26 27.59
C GLY A 16 -2.03 -15.78 27.92
N PRO A 17 -2.07 -15.40 29.20
CA PRO A 17 -2.14 -14.00 29.59
C PRO A 17 -0.89 -13.26 29.08
N VAL A 18 -1.09 -12.11 28.44
CA VAL A 18 -0.01 -11.19 28.12
C VAL A 18 0.31 -10.41 29.39
N GLU A 19 1.31 -10.84 30.15
CA GLU A 19 1.71 -10.16 31.40
C GLU A 19 2.34 -8.79 31.13
N THR A 20 3.06 -8.65 30.01
CA THR A 20 3.65 -7.40 29.53
C THR A 20 3.58 -7.32 28.01
N LYS A 21 3.11 -6.20 27.46
CA LYS A 21 3.10 -5.96 26.02
C LYS A 21 4.44 -5.41 25.55
N ALA A 22 4.98 -5.98 24.49
CA ALA A 22 6.16 -5.42 23.84
C ALA A 22 5.81 -4.13 23.10
N GLU A 23 6.65 -3.10 23.20
CA GLU A 23 6.47 -1.88 22.41
C GLU A 23 7.15 -2.04 21.05
N ARG A 24 6.38 -1.98 19.97
CA ARG A 24 6.93 -1.82 18.62
C ARG A 24 7.31 -0.36 18.43
N LYS A 25 8.61 -0.08 18.34
CA LYS A 25 9.19 1.27 18.23
C LYS A 25 9.36 1.69 16.77
N SER A 26 9.57 2.98 16.54
CA SER A 26 10.12 3.43 15.27
C SER A 26 11.52 2.84 15.08
N ILE A 27 11.86 2.42 13.86
CA ILE A 27 13.19 1.91 13.51
C ILE A 27 14.30 2.94 13.81
N ARG A 28 13.97 4.24 13.79
CA ARG A 28 14.91 5.32 14.13
C ARG A 28 15.16 5.47 15.62
N ASP A 29 14.25 4.95 16.45
CA ASP A 29 14.30 5.06 17.91
C ASP A 29 14.94 3.83 18.56
N LEU A 30 15.31 2.81 17.78
CA LEU A 30 16.03 1.66 18.29
C LEU A 30 17.44 2.07 18.72
N ASN A 31 17.84 1.62 19.92
CA ASN A 31 19.23 1.69 20.31
C ASN A 31 20.07 0.62 19.57
N GLU A 32 21.39 0.68 19.71
CA GLU A 32 22.30 -0.24 19.01
C GLU A 32 22.06 -1.72 19.35
N GLU A 33 21.74 -2.06 20.61
CA GLU A 33 21.47 -3.44 21.02
C GLU A 33 20.16 -3.95 20.41
N GLU A 34 19.12 -3.12 20.38
CA GLU A 34 17.83 -3.45 19.76
C GLU A 34 17.99 -3.67 18.25
N LEU A 35 18.78 -2.81 17.60
CA LEU A 35 19.08 -2.95 16.17
C LEU A 35 19.94 -4.18 15.87
N ASP A 36 20.93 -4.49 16.71
CA ASP A 36 21.74 -5.71 16.58
C ASP A 36 20.89 -6.98 16.66
N LYS A 37 19.98 -7.07 17.64
CA LYS A 37 19.03 -8.19 17.78
C LYS A 37 18.10 -8.30 16.57
N LEU A 38 17.60 -7.18 16.07
CA LEU A 38 16.79 -7.15 14.86
C LEU A 38 17.57 -7.72 13.67
N ILE A 39 18.78 -7.23 13.42
CA ILE A 39 19.62 -7.68 12.30
C ILE A 39 19.98 -9.17 12.43
N GLU A 40 20.26 -9.65 13.64
CA GLU A 40 20.50 -11.08 13.90
C GLU A 40 19.27 -11.93 13.58
N ALA A 41 18.09 -11.52 14.06
CA ALA A 41 16.84 -12.25 13.81
C ALA A 41 16.47 -12.30 12.32
N TRP A 42 16.67 -11.19 11.59
CA TRP A 42 16.44 -11.14 10.15
C TRP A 42 17.43 -12.00 9.37
N ARG A 43 18.71 -12.01 9.75
CA ARG A 43 19.69 -12.95 9.16
C ARG A 43 19.28 -14.40 9.39
N TRP A 44 18.74 -14.71 10.57
CA TRP A 44 18.34 -16.05 10.93
C TRP A 44 17.20 -16.58 10.06
N ILE A 45 16.13 -15.80 9.84
CA ILE A 45 15.02 -16.24 8.98
C ILE A 45 15.39 -16.24 7.49
N GLN A 46 16.34 -15.42 7.06
CA GLN A 46 16.82 -15.35 5.67
C GLN A 46 17.91 -16.37 5.33
N ASP A 47 18.38 -17.16 6.30
CA ASP A 47 19.34 -18.24 6.05
C ASP A 47 18.74 -19.23 5.02
N PRO A 48 19.40 -19.47 3.87
CA PRO A 48 18.87 -20.34 2.82
C PRO A 48 18.70 -21.81 3.25
N ALA A 49 19.28 -22.23 4.38
CA ALA A 49 19.04 -23.55 4.96
C ALA A 49 17.69 -23.66 5.70
N ARG A 50 17.02 -22.54 6.00
CA ARG A 50 15.71 -22.53 6.68
C ARG A 50 14.58 -22.88 5.72
N THR A 51 13.60 -23.62 6.24
CA THR A 51 12.41 -24.04 5.50
C THR A 51 11.16 -23.86 6.36
N GLY A 52 9.98 -23.88 5.75
CA GLY A 52 8.70 -23.75 6.47
C GLY A 52 8.58 -22.42 7.22
N GLU A 53 7.92 -22.43 8.38
CA GLU A 53 7.62 -21.20 9.16
C GLU A 53 8.85 -20.40 9.61
N ASP A 54 10.04 -20.98 9.52
CA ASP A 54 11.31 -20.34 9.89
C ASP A 54 12.03 -19.70 8.69
N SER A 55 11.53 -19.93 7.48
CA SER A 55 12.11 -19.42 6.25
C SER A 55 11.44 -18.11 5.85
N PHE A 56 12.23 -17.09 5.62
CA PHE A 56 11.75 -15.83 5.07
C PHE A 56 11.09 -16.02 3.70
N PHE A 57 11.61 -16.91 2.85
CA PHE A 57 10.98 -17.21 1.55
C PHE A 57 9.55 -17.72 1.72
N TYR A 58 9.34 -18.62 2.68
CA TYR A 58 8.03 -19.21 2.96
C TYR A 58 7.07 -18.18 3.58
N LEU A 59 7.57 -17.36 4.51
CA LEU A 59 6.82 -16.28 5.13
C LEU A 59 6.42 -15.21 4.11
N ALA A 60 7.38 -14.69 3.35
CA ALA A 60 7.17 -13.74 2.25
C ALA A 60 6.15 -14.27 1.25
N GLY A 61 6.26 -15.56 0.92
CA GLY A 61 5.34 -16.22 0.02
C GLY A 61 3.88 -16.25 0.49
N LEU A 62 3.56 -15.99 1.77
CA LEU A 62 2.16 -15.95 2.20
C LEU A 62 1.37 -14.84 1.52
N HIS A 63 2.01 -13.72 1.22
CA HIS A 63 1.36 -12.54 0.66
C HIS A 63 0.81 -12.81 -0.76
N GLY A 64 1.68 -13.19 -1.68
CA GLY A 64 1.40 -13.33 -3.10
C GLY A 64 1.96 -14.62 -3.67
N GLU A 65 2.94 -14.51 -4.57
CA GLU A 65 3.64 -15.64 -5.16
C GLU A 65 4.48 -16.40 -4.11
N PRO A 66 4.65 -17.74 -4.20
CA PRO A 66 4.18 -18.66 -5.24
C PRO A 66 2.68 -18.96 -5.13
N PHE A 67 1.88 -18.64 -6.14
CA PHE A 67 0.43 -18.78 -6.05
C PHE A 67 -0.04 -20.21 -5.80
N ARG A 68 -1.22 -20.32 -5.18
CA ARG A 68 -1.83 -21.59 -4.76
C ARG A 68 -3.35 -21.57 -4.88
N GLY A 69 -3.97 -22.72 -4.61
CA GLY A 69 -5.42 -22.87 -4.65
C GLY A 69 -6.01 -22.55 -6.03
N ALA A 70 -7.20 -21.97 -6.07
CA ALA A 70 -7.85 -21.59 -7.32
C ALA A 70 -7.05 -20.54 -8.11
N GLY A 71 -6.29 -19.67 -7.44
CA GLY A 71 -5.44 -18.66 -8.07
C GLY A 71 -4.12 -19.20 -8.63
N TYR A 72 -3.83 -20.50 -8.50
CA TYR A 72 -2.58 -21.10 -8.99
C TYR A 72 -2.31 -20.84 -10.48
N ASN A 73 -3.35 -20.83 -11.31
CA ASN A 73 -3.27 -20.56 -12.74
C ASN A 73 -4.49 -19.79 -13.27
N ASN A 74 -5.25 -19.14 -12.37
CA ASN A 74 -6.51 -18.47 -12.72
C ASN A 74 -6.51 -17.04 -12.16
N SER A 75 -6.45 -16.08 -13.07
CA SER A 75 -6.42 -14.64 -12.81
C SER A 75 -7.74 -14.06 -12.27
N HIS A 76 -8.81 -14.86 -12.15
CA HIS A 76 -10.03 -14.48 -11.43
C HIS A 76 -9.91 -14.64 -9.90
N TRP A 77 -8.92 -15.40 -9.43
CA TRP A 77 -8.63 -15.61 -8.01
C TRP A 77 -7.29 -15.00 -7.66
N TRP A 78 -7.16 -14.49 -6.44
CA TRP A 78 -5.87 -14.18 -5.85
C TRP A 78 -5.24 -15.48 -5.35
N GLY A 79 -4.03 -15.79 -5.82
CA GLY A 79 -3.33 -17.03 -5.45
C GLY A 79 -2.51 -16.92 -4.18
N GLY A 80 -2.34 -15.71 -3.63
CA GLY A 80 -1.74 -15.46 -2.33
C GLY A 80 -2.81 -15.33 -1.24
N TYR A 81 -2.40 -15.19 0.03
CA TYR A 81 -3.36 -15.04 1.13
C TYR A 81 -3.68 -13.59 1.49
N CYS A 82 -2.91 -12.60 1.00
CA CYS A 82 -3.15 -11.21 1.38
C CYS A 82 -4.53 -10.71 0.97
N HIS A 83 -5.05 -9.73 1.72
CA HIS A 83 -6.34 -9.09 1.46
C HIS A 83 -6.12 -7.63 1.09
N HIS A 84 -6.54 -7.24 -0.13
CA HIS A 84 -6.55 -5.86 -0.62
C HIS A 84 -7.93 -5.46 -1.15
N GLY A 85 -8.25 -4.18 -1.06
CA GLY A 85 -9.53 -3.60 -1.48
C GLY A 85 -10.74 -4.22 -0.78
N ASN A 86 -10.57 -4.74 0.43
CA ASN A 86 -11.66 -5.27 1.25
C ASN A 86 -11.40 -5.07 2.74
N ILE A 87 -12.45 -5.22 3.55
CA ILE A 87 -12.44 -4.92 5.00
C ILE A 87 -11.45 -5.73 5.85
N LEU A 88 -10.85 -6.78 5.29
CA LEU A 88 -9.86 -7.62 5.99
C LEU A 88 -8.43 -7.13 5.77
N PHE A 89 -8.20 -6.09 4.95
CA PHE A 89 -6.88 -5.51 4.70
C PHE A 89 -6.11 -5.19 6.01
N PRO A 90 -6.65 -4.42 6.98
CA PRO A 90 -5.87 -4.08 8.17
C PRO A 90 -5.57 -5.29 9.06
N THR A 91 -6.55 -6.17 9.27
CA THR A 91 -6.42 -7.29 10.22
C THR A 91 -5.63 -8.47 9.67
N TRP A 92 -5.70 -8.74 8.36
CA TRP A 92 -4.87 -9.76 7.74
C TRP A 92 -3.39 -9.37 7.79
N HIS A 93 -3.06 -8.13 7.46
CA HIS A 93 -1.67 -7.64 7.54
C HIS A 93 -1.16 -7.59 8.98
N ARG A 94 -2.02 -7.25 9.96
CA ARG A 94 -1.68 -7.40 11.38
C ARG A 94 -1.32 -8.83 11.76
N ALA A 95 -2.13 -9.82 11.36
CA ALA A 95 -1.85 -11.23 11.59
C ALA A 95 -0.53 -11.67 10.93
N TYR A 96 -0.26 -11.15 9.72
CA TYR A 96 0.94 -11.44 8.97
C TYR A 96 2.22 -10.91 9.65
N LEU A 97 2.18 -9.68 10.17
CA LEU A 97 3.28 -9.12 10.97
C LEU A 97 3.54 -9.95 12.23
N MET A 98 2.49 -10.46 12.89
CA MET A 98 2.64 -11.35 14.04
C MET A 98 3.31 -12.69 13.67
N ALA A 99 3.00 -13.24 12.50
CA ALA A 99 3.64 -14.47 12.02
C ALA A 99 5.16 -14.27 11.81
N VAL A 100 5.56 -13.17 11.18
CA VAL A 100 6.97 -12.84 10.96
C VAL A 100 7.68 -12.52 12.27
N GLU A 101 7.07 -11.71 13.15
CA GLU A 101 7.64 -11.41 14.46
C GLU A 101 7.83 -12.68 15.31
N LYS A 102 6.91 -13.64 15.25
CA LYS A 102 7.08 -14.95 15.90
C LYS A 102 8.30 -15.70 15.37
N ALA A 103 8.54 -15.69 14.06
CA ALA A 103 9.71 -16.32 13.46
C ALA A 103 11.01 -15.60 13.88
N LEU A 104 11.02 -14.26 13.88
CA LEU A 104 12.16 -13.46 14.37
C LEU A 104 12.49 -13.78 15.83
N ARG A 105 11.47 -13.97 16.67
CA ARG A 105 11.65 -14.31 18.10
C ARG A 105 12.25 -15.69 18.36
N LYS A 106 12.29 -16.60 17.37
CA LYS A 106 13.01 -17.88 17.51
C LYS A 106 14.53 -17.67 17.56
N ALA A 107 15.03 -16.61 16.94
CA ALA A 107 16.43 -16.22 17.02
C ALA A 107 16.69 -15.32 18.24
N CYS A 108 15.84 -14.30 18.42
CA CYS A 108 15.99 -13.30 19.47
C CYS A 108 14.68 -13.16 20.26
N PRO A 109 14.48 -13.87 21.39
CA PRO A 109 13.18 -13.96 22.07
C PRO A 109 12.49 -12.63 22.40
N ASP A 110 13.27 -11.60 22.72
CA ASP A 110 12.77 -10.28 23.11
C ASP A 110 12.67 -9.27 21.95
N VAL A 111 12.94 -9.70 20.71
CA VAL A 111 12.85 -8.80 19.54
C VAL A 111 11.39 -8.43 19.26
N SER A 112 11.20 -7.17 18.89
CA SER A 112 9.93 -6.66 18.40
C SER A 112 10.13 -6.02 17.03
N LEU A 113 9.19 -6.24 16.12
CA LEU A 113 9.25 -5.69 14.79
C LEU A 113 9.01 -4.17 14.86
N PRO A 114 9.99 -3.32 14.49
CA PRO A 114 9.78 -1.89 14.50
C PRO A 114 9.03 -1.43 13.24
N TYR A 115 8.44 -0.24 13.31
CA TYR A 115 7.84 0.42 12.15
C TYR A 115 8.79 1.45 11.54
N TRP A 116 8.68 1.69 10.24
CA TRP A 116 9.28 2.86 9.61
C TRP A 116 8.25 3.99 9.63
N ASP A 117 8.48 5.03 10.43
CA ASP A 117 7.60 6.20 10.44
C ASP A 117 7.71 7.00 9.14
N GLU A 118 6.81 6.72 8.19
CA GLU A 118 6.78 7.38 6.88
C GLU A 118 6.19 8.79 6.95
N SER A 119 5.62 9.17 8.10
CA SER A 119 5.03 10.48 8.32
C SER A 119 5.96 11.49 9.00
N ASP A 120 7.09 11.01 9.52
CA ASP A 120 8.05 11.84 10.22
C ASP A 120 8.75 12.85 9.29
N ASP A 121 9.31 13.88 9.91
CA ASP A 121 9.95 14.98 9.20
C ASP A 121 11.27 14.56 8.56
N GLU A 122 11.96 13.59 9.15
CA GLU A 122 13.23 13.07 8.63
C GLU A 122 13.01 12.29 7.33
N THR A 123 11.99 11.43 7.26
CA THR A 123 11.62 10.69 6.06
C THR A 123 11.09 11.63 4.99
N ALA A 124 10.29 12.63 5.36
CA ALA A 124 9.85 13.64 4.41
C ALA A 124 11.00 14.48 3.82
N LYS A 125 12.14 14.63 4.51
CA LYS A 125 13.29 15.42 4.05
C LYS A 125 14.39 14.58 3.40
N LYS A 126 14.63 13.37 3.90
CA LYS A 126 15.79 12.53 3.55
C LYS A 126 15.40 11.19 2.92
N GLY A 127 14.12 10.84 2.93
CA GLY A 127 13.64 9.56 2.44
C GLY A 127 13.90 8.41 3.42
N ILE A 128 14.21 7.24 2.85
CA ILE A 128 14.24 5.97 3.55
C ILE A 128 15.37 5.95 4.61
N PRO A 129 15.13 5.42 5.83
CA PRO A 129 16.17 5.22 6.84
C PRO A 129 17.39 4.46 6.29
N LEU A 130 18.60 4.89 6.69
CA LEU A 130 19.88 4.37 6.19
C LEU A 130 19.97 2.83 6.31
N ILE A 131 19.41 2.26 7.37
CA ILE A 131 19.43 0.81 7.59
C ILE A 131 18.75 0.01 6.48
N PHE A 132 17.84 0.60 5.71
CA PHE A 132 17.22 -0.09 4.57
C PHE A 132 17.99 0.13 3.26
N THR A 133 18.95 1.06 3.21
CA THR A 133 19.67 1.44 1.97
C THR A 133 21.18 1.14 2.02
N GLN A 134 21.74 0.88 3.20
CA GLN A 134 23.12 0.43 3.37
C GLN A 134 23.26 -1.07 3.04
N LYS A 135 24.24 -1.42 2.20
CA LYS A 135 24.49 -2.82 1.78
C LYS A 135 24.99 -3.72 2.90
N GLU A 136 25.69 -3.15 3.88
CA GLU A 136 26.32 -3.88 4.97
C GLU A 136 25.95 -3.29 6.34
N TYR A 137 25.93 -4.14 7.35
CA TYR A 137 25.81 -3.77 8.76
C TYR A 137 26.86 -4.52 9.58
N LYS A 138 27.77 -3.77 10.20
CA LYS A 138 28.94 -4.26 10.95
C LYS A 138 29.78 -5.29 10.16
N GLY A 139 30.13 -4.96 8.91
CA GLY A 139 31.03 -5.74 8.05
C GLY A 139 30.44 -7.04 7.48
N LYS A 140 29.11 -7.19 7.54
CA LYS A 140 28.37 -8.33 6.96
C LYS A 140 27.21 -7.80 6.11
N PRO A 141 26.75 -8.56 5.10
CA PRO A 141 25.55 -8.20 4.35
C PRO A 141 24.38 -7.84 5.27
N ASN A 142 23.70 -6.76 4.93
CA ASN A 142 22.56 -6.26 5.67
C ASN A 142 21.29 -6.99 5.20
N PRO A 143 20.61 -7.77 6.06
CA PRO A 143 19.40 -8.51 5.67
C PRO A 143 18.20 -7.59 5.38
N LEU A 144 18.27 -6.30 5.75
CA LEU A 144 17.18 -5.34 5.53
C LEU A 144 17.32 -4.53 4.22
N TYR A 145 18.47 -4.67 3.55
CA TYR A 145 18.75 -3.98 2.28
C TYR A 145 18.00 -4.61 1.10
N SER A 146 18.08 -5.94 0.99
CA SER A 146 17.47 -6.75 -0.07
C SER A 146 17.44 -8.21 0.38
N TYR A 147 16.53 -9.02 -0.15
CA TYR A 147 16.53 -10.46 0.06
C TYR A 147 17.04 -11.21 -1.18
N THR A 148 17.75 -12.33 -0.98
CA THR A 148 18.17 -13.24 -2.05
C THR A 148 17.32 -14.51 -1.98
N PHE A 149 16.60 -14.82 -3.06
CA PHE A 149 15.67 -15.93 -3.12
C PHE A 149 16.37 -17.27 -2.88
N SER A 150 15.97 -17.99 -1.82
CA SER A 150 16.47 -19.34 -1.53
C SER A 150 15.93 -20.38 -2.51
N GLU A 151 14.78 -20.10 -3.14
CA GLU A 151 14.10 -20.99 -4.08
C GLU A 151 13.58 -20.22 -5.30
N ARG A 152 13.29 -20.93 -6.39
CA ARG A 152 12.66 -20.35 -7.58
C ARG A 152 11.15 -20.19 -7.36
N ILE A 153 10.57 -19.14 -7.95
CA ILE A 153 9.13 -19.02 -8.16
C ILE A 153 8.82 -19.12 -9.65
N VAL A 154 7.67 -19.71 -9.97
CA VAL A 154 7.16 -19.81 -11.34
C VAL A 154 5.77 -19.21 -11.35
N ASP A 155 5.62 -18.09 -12.04
CA ASP A 155 4.31 -17.54 -12.37
C ASP A 155 3.66 -18.45 -13.44
N ARG A 156 2.41 -18.78 -13.21
CA ARG A 156 1.64 -19.73 -14.02
C ARG A 156 0.35 -19.12 -14.56
N LEU A 157 0.16 -17.83 -14.36
CA LEU A 157 -0.93 -17.10 -14.98
C LEU A 157 -0.68 -16.96 -16.48
N ALA A 158 -1.76 -16.87 -17.25
CA ALA A 158 -1.66 -16.61 -18.67
C ALA A 158 -1.08 -15.20 -18.87
N LYS A 159 0.02 -15.10 -19.64
CA LYS A 159 0.64 -13.83 -19.99
C LYS A 159 -0.40 -12.91 -20.68
N PHE A 160 -0.68 -11.76 -20.08
CA PHE A 160 -1.48 -10.69 -20.70
C PHE A 160 -1.06 -9.30 -20.19
N PRO A 161 -0.70 -8.34 -21.06
CA PRO A 161 -0.32 -8.55 -22.45
C PRO A 161 0.97 -9.39 -22.56
N ASP A 162 1.94 -9.21 -21.66
CA ASP A 162 3.19 -10.00 -21.56
C ASP A 162 3.85 -9.70 -20.20
N ALA A 163 3.46 -10.38 -19.12
CA ALA A 163 4.13 -10.24 -17.82
C ALA A 163 4.29 -11.62 -17.19
N ASP A 164 5.51 -11.94 -16.78
CA ASP A 164 5.89 -13.20 -16.13
C ASP A 164 6.71 -12.87 -14.88
N TYR A 165 6.11 -13.11 -13.72
CA TYR A 165 6.69 -12.82 -12.42
C TYR A 165 7.50 -13.98 -11.82
N SER A 166 7.83 -14.98 -12.64
CA SER A 166 8.78 -16.02 -12.24
C SER A 166 10.09 -15.39 -11.79
N LYS A 167 10.61 -15.83 -10.64
CA LYS A 167 11.91 -15.41 -10.11
C LYS A 167 12.83 -16.61 -10.02
N PRO A 168 14.05 -16.58 -10.59
CA PRO A 168 15.00 -17.65 -10.42
C PRO A 168 15.48 -17.72 -8.96
N GLN A 169 15.91 -18.90 -8.53
CA GLN A 169 16.69 -19.03 -7.29
C GLN A 169 17.93 -18.13 -7.39
N GLY A 170 18.27 -17.42 -6.33
CA GLY A 170 19.37 -16.45 -6.30
C GLY A 170 19.01 -15.06 -6.82
N TYR A 171 17.77 -14.83 -7.30
CA TYR A 171 17.26 -13.48 -7.57
C TYR A 171 17.37 -12.61 -6.31
N LYS A 172 17.79 -11.35 -6.47
CA LYS A 172 17.84 -10.36 -5.39
C LYS A 172 16.73 -9.34 -5.57
N THR A 173 15.94 -9.12 -4.53
CA THR A 173 14.90 -8.09 -4.58
C THR A 173 15.50 -6.72 -4.82
N CYS A 174 14.79 -5.90 -5.58
CA CYS A 174 15.23 -4.57 -5.95
C CYS A 174 14.11 -3.54 -5.80
N ARG A 175 14.52 -2.28 -5.64
CA ARG A 175 13.65 -1.11 -5.51
C ARG A 175 13.98 -0.15 -6.65
N TYR A 176 13.15 0.89 -6.83
CA TYR A 176 13.49 1.98 -7.73
C TYR A 176 14.93 2.49 -7.47
N PRO A 177 15.73 2.77 -8.52
CA PRO A 177 15.36 2.78 -9.94
C PRO A 177 15.54 1.45 -10.69
N TYR A 178 15.89 0.35 -10.03
CA TYR A 178 16.15 -0.93 -10.70
C TYR A 178 14.87 -1.64 -11.17
N SER A 179 15.06 -2.59 -12.08
CA SER A 179 14.03 -3.51 -12.59
C SER A 179 14.24 -4.92 -12.07
N GLY A 180 13.18 -5.49 -11.50
CA GLY A 180 13.17 -6.86 -10.99
C GLY A 180 12.55 -7.87 -11.95
N LEU A 181 12.07 -7.47 -13.12
CA LEU A 181 11.39 -8.39 -14.04
C LEU A 181 12.35 -9.48 -14.53
N CYS A 182 11.92 -10.73 -14.36
CA CYS A 182 12.72 -11.93 -14.67
C CYS A 182 12.04 -12.85 -15.70
N GLY A 183 10.86 -12.46 -16.18
CA GLY A 183 10.14 -13.18 -17.20
C GLY A 183 10.95 -13.37 -18.47
N GLN A 184 10.67 -14.42 -19.22
CA GLN A 184 11.43 -14.77 -20.43
C GLN A 184 11.58 -13.60 -21.42
N ASP A 185 10.53 -12.78 -21.54
CA ASP A 185 10.47 -11.67 -22.50
C ASP A 185 11.03 -10.35 -21.90
N ASP A 186 11.13 -10.26 -20.57
CA ASP A 186 11.51 -9.04 -19.84
C ASP A 186 12.96 -9.06 -19.36
N ILE A 187 13.54 -10.24 -19.08
CA ILE A 187 14.81 -10.38 -18.36
C ILE A 187 15.97 -9.66 -19.06
N ALA A 188 16.02 -9.68 -20.39
CA ALA A 188 17.06 -9.00 -21.15
C ALA A 188 16.93 -7.47 -21.06
N ILE A 189 15.70 -6.95 -21.09
CA ILE A 189 15.39 -5.52 -20.97
C ILE A 189 15.71 -5.04 -19.55
N ALA A 190 15.30 -5.81 -18.54
CA ALA A 190 15.59 -5.53 -17.13
C ALA A 190 17.10 -5.54 -16.86
N GLN A 191 17.84 -6.52 -17.40
CA GLN A 191 19.29 -6.58 -17.26
C GLN A 191 19.96 -5.38 -17.93
N GLN A 192 19.57 -5.03 -19.16
CA GLN A 192 20.12 -3.87 -19.86
C GLN A 192 19.88 -2.56 -19.09
N HIS A 193 18.69 -2.39 -18.51
CA HIS A 193 18.35 -1.24 -17.66
C HIS A 193 19.23 -1.18 -16.40
N ASN A 194 19.38 -2.32 -15.71
CA ASN A 194 20.19 -2.41 -14.50
C ASN A 194 21.69 -2.21 -14.80
N ASP A 195 22.21 -2.78 -15.89
CA ASP A 195 23.60 -2.59 -16.33
C ASP A 195 23.89 -1.12 -16.67
N PHE A 196 22.93 -0.44 -17.31
CA PHE A 196 23.04 0.99 -17.55
C PHE A 196 23.14 1.78 -16.23
N LEU A 197 22.30 1.45 -15.24
CA LEU A 197 22.36 2.10 -13.93
C LEU A 197 23.71 1.86 -13.23
N ASP A 198 24.17 0.61 -13.19
CA ASP A 198 25.43 0.23 -12.55
C ASP A 198 26.66 0.84 -13.25
N ALA A 199 26.60 1.06 -14.56
CA ALA A 199 27.67 1.71 -15.32
C ALA A 199 27.75 3.22 -15.14
N ASN A 200 26.63 3.88 -14.77
CA ASN A 200 26.52 5.35 -14.74
C ASN A 200 26.37 5.94 -13.33
N PHE A 201 25.99 5.13 -12.33
CA PHE A 201 25.74 5.60 -10.97
C PHE A 201 26.48 4.76 -9.94
N ASN A 202 27.04 5.43 -8.94
CA ASN A 202 27.51 4.77 -7.74
C ASN A 202 26.34 4.52 -6.75
N GLN A 203 26.62 3.76 -5.68
CA GLN A 203 25.60 3.40 -4.69
C GLN A 203 24.94 4.60 -4.01
N GLU A 204 25.68 5.68 -3.75
CA GLU A 204 25.16 6.89 -3.12
C GLU A 204 24.16 7.59 -4.04
N GLN A 205 24.48 7.69 -5.33
CA GLN A 205 23.58 8.27 -6.34
C GLN A 205 22.32 7.44 -6.53
N ILE A 206 22.43 6.10 -6.59
CA ILE A 206 21.28 5.19 -6.64
C ILE A 206 20.37 5.38 -5.43
N THR A 207 20.96 5.44 -4.23
CA THR A 207 20.22 5.69 -2.99
C THR A 207 19.57 7.07 -3.00
N GLY A 208 20.26 8.08 -3.54
CA GLY A 208 19.74 9.43 -3.74
C GLY A 208 18.53 9.47 -4.67
N LEU A 209 18.54 8.70 -5.77
CA LEU A 209 17.38 8.58 -6.68
C LEU A 209 16.17 7.97 -5.95
N LEU A 210 16.37 6.88 -5.21
CA LEU A 210 15.31 6.25 -4.41
C LEU A 210 14.74 7.18 -3.36
N ASN A 211 15.59 7.82 -2.58
CA ASN A 211 15.17 8.77 -1.55
C ASN A 211 14.45 9.97 -2.16
N SER A 212 14.95 10.52 -3.28
CA SER A 212 14.30 11.61 -3.99
C SER A 212 12.90 11.21 -4.44
N ASN A 213 12.75 10.02 -5.02
CA ASN A 213 11.44 9.50 -5.45
C ASN A 213 10.49 9.41 -4.26
N VAL A 214 10.88 8.72 -3.18
CA VAL A 214 10.06 8.61 -1.95
C VAL A 214 9.71 9.99 -1.39
N THR A 215 10.65 10.93 -1.34
CA THR A 215 10.35 12.28 -0.84
C THR A 215 9.42 13.07 -1.75
N SER A 216 9.41 12.83 -3.07
CA SER A 216 8.42 13.41 -3.98
C SER A 216 7.02 12.91 -3.64
N TRP A 217 6.83 11.58 -3.48
CA TRP A 217 5.57 10.97 -3.01
C TRP A 217 5.08 11.57 -1.68
N LEU A 218 5.99 11.71 -0.73
CA LEU A 218 5.68 12.33 0.56
C LEU A 218 5.48 13.85 0.50
N ASN A 219 5.89 14.54 -0.57
CA ASN A 219 5.81 16.00 -0.72
C ASN A 219 5.48 16.39 -2.17
N LEU A 220 4.27 16.10 -2.65
CA LEU A 220 3.77 16.51 -3.97
C LEU A 220 3.97 18.00 -4.28
N GLY A 221 3.89 18.85 -3.25
CA GLY A 221 4.13 20.27 -3.34
C GLY A 221 3.51 21.02 -2.16
N GLN A 222 3.75 22.33 -2.10
CA GLN A 222 2.99 23.25 -1.26
C GLN A 222 2.02 24.02 -2.14
N PHE A 223 0.73 23.94 -1.80
CA PHE A 223 -0.37 24.62 -2.47
C PHE A 223 -0.90 25.68 -1.52
N THR A 224 -1.38 26.79 -2.08
CA THR A 224 -2.09 27.80 -1.28
C THR A 224 -3.58 27.59 -1.47
N ASP A 225 -4.28 27.19 -0.41
CA ASP A 225 -5.72 27.00 -0.49
C ASP A 225 -6.48 28.33 -0.67
N ILE A 226 -7.80 28.23 -0.89
CA ILE A 226 -8.67 29.41 -1.08
C ILE A 226 -8.74 30.34 0.14
N GLU A 227 -8.27 29.91 1.31
CA GLU A 227 -8.16 30.73 2.53
C GLU A 227 -6.75 31.32 2.72
N GLY A 228 -5.83 31.05 1.78
CA GLY A 228 -4.44 31.52 1.84
C GLY A 228 -3.52 30.66 2.72
N LYS A 229 -3.96 29.48 3.17
CA LYS A 229 -3.14 28.56 3.99
C LYS A 229 -2.35 27.61 3.10
N GLN A 230 -1.19 27.21 3.58
CA GLN A 230 -0.36 26.21 2.90
C GLN A 230 -0.93 24.81 3.16
N VAL A 231 -1.34 24.12 2.10
CA VAL A 231 -1.82 22.75 2.11
C VAL A 231 -0.90 21.91 1.23
N LYS A 232 -0.59 20.69 1.66
CA LYS A 232 0.15 19.74 0.83
C LYS A 232 -0.80 18.64 0.39
N ALA A 233 -0.93 18.36 -0.90
CA ALA A 233 -1.81 17.30 -1.44
C ALA A 233 -1.03 16.00 -1.69
N ASP A 234 -0.27 15.56 -0.69
CA ASP A 234 0.72 14.48 -0.77
C ASP A 234 0.30 13.24 0.03
N THR A 235 1.14 12.20 0.03
CA THR A 235 0.91 10.99 0.83
C THR A 235 0.79 11.31 2.33
N ARG A 236 1.51 12.33 2.83
CA ARG A 236 1.38 12.77 4.23
C ARG A 236 0.01 13.37 4.53
N TRP A 237 -0.60 14.06 3.57
CA TRP A 237 -2.00 14.48 3.68
C TRP A 237 -2.95 13.29 3.71
N LYS A 238 -2.75 12.28 2.86
CA LYS A 238 -3.57 11.05 2.90
C LYS A 238 -3.47 10.33 4.25
N ILE A 239 -2.28 10.26 4.85
CA ILE A 239 -2.08 9.72 6.21
C ILE A 239 -2.93 10.49 7.23
N ARG A 240 -2.95 11.84 7.17
CA ARG A 240 -3.80 12.63 8.09
C ARG A 240 -5.28 12.38 7.83
N GLN A 241 -5.70 12.39 6.57
CA GLN A 241 -7.11 12.25 6.21
C GLN A 241 -7.67 10.87 6.53
N CYS A 242 -6.88 9.80 6.38
CA CYS A 242 -7.38 8.48 6.70
C CYS A 242 -7.73 8.35 8.19
N LEU A 243 -6.96 8.99 9.07
CA LEU A 243 -7.25 9.02 10.50
C LEU A 243 -8.57 9.74 10.85
N LEU A 244 -9.09 10.59 9.95
CA LEU A 244 -10.36 11.28 10.13
C LEU A 244 -11.56 10.51 9.58
N THR A 245 -11.35 9.44 8.80
CA THR A 245 -12.43 8.63 8.23
C THR A 245 -13.06 7.76 9.32
N GLU A 246 -14.23 8.13 9.84
CA GLU A 246 -14.80 7.54 11.07
C GLU A 246 -15.30 6.09 10.93
N GLU A 247 -15.77 5.72 9.74
CA GLU A 247 -16.37 4.40 9.53
C GLU A 247 -15.34 3.35 9.13
N TYR A 248 -15.24 2.28 9.91
CA TYR A 248 -14.20 1.25 9.72
C TYR A 248 -14.23 0.65 8.31
N THR A 249 -15.42 0.38 7.78
CA THR A 249 -15.57 -0.17 6.43
C THR A 249 -14.88 0.72 5.41
N VAL A 250 -15.14 2.02 5.47
CA VAL A 250 -14.61 3.05 4.57
C VAL A 250 -13.12 3.32 4.85
N PHE A 251 -12.73 3.38 6.12
CA PHE A 251 -11.34 3.53 6.56
C PHE A 251 -10.45 2.38 6.11
N SER A 252 -10.97 1.15 6.11
CA SER A 252 -10.15 -0.05 5.95
C SER A 252 -9.55 -0.23 4.56
N ASN A 253 -10.26 0.17 3.49
CA ASN A 253 -9.92 -0.26 2.13
C ASN A 253 -10.39 0.69 1.02
N THR A 254 -9.74 0.59 -0.14
CA THR A 254 -10.03 1.45 -1.30
C THR A 254 -11.41 1.25 -1.90
N THR A 255 -11.93 0.03 -1.96
CA THR A 255 -13.22 -0.25 -2.62
C THR A 255 -14.39 0.37 -1.85
N SER A 256 -14.39 0.24 -0.52
CA SER A 256 -15.38 0.87 0.34
C SER A 256 -15.29 2.39 0.27
N ALA A 257 -14.08 2.97 0.33
CA ALA A 257 -13.91 4.42 0.23
C ALA A 257 -14.35 5.00 -1.11
N GLN A 258 -14.04 4.32 -2.22
CA GLN A 258 -14.48 4.74 -3.55
C GLN A 258 -16.01 4.76 -3.65
N ARG A 259 -16.68 3.71 -3.17
CA ARG A 259 -18.14 3.66 -3.15
C ARG A 259 -18.73 4.77 -2.28
N TRP A 260 -18.19 4.96 -1.08
CA TRP A 260 -18.65 6.00 -0.16
C TRP A 260 -18.55 7.37 -0.78
N ASN A 261 -17.39 7.69 -1.36
CA ASN A 261 -17.18 8.98 -2.01
C ASN A 261 -18.10 9.16 -3.23
N ASP A 262 -18.38 8.11 -4.00
CA ASP A 262 -19.34 8.14 -5.11
C ASP A 262 -20.77 8.49 -4.62
N GLU A 263 -21.19 7.94 -3.48
CA GLU A 263 -22.51 8.21 -2.89
C GLU A 263 -22.65 9.63 -2.33
N GLN A 264 -21.54 10.22 -1.89
CA GLN A 264 -21.47 11.59 -1.36
C GLN A 264 -21.10 12.64 -2.42
N PHE A 265 -20.80 12.26 -3.67
CA PHE A 265 -20.34 13.20 -4.70
C PHE A 265 -21.50 13.92 -5.41
N HIS A 266 -21.39 15.25 -5.49
CA HIS A 266 -22.37 16.12 -6.15
C HIS A 266 -21.75 16.85 -7.34
N PRO A 267 -22.10 16.48 -8.59
CA PRO A 267 -21.59 17.18 -9.76
C PRO A 267 -22.06 18.64 -9.78
N LEU A 268 -21.12 19.54 -10.07
CA LEU A 268 -21.35 20.97 -10.15
C LEU A 268 -22.18 21.39 -11.39
N GLU A 269 -22.30 20.52 -12.39
CA GLU A 269 -23.01 20.78 -13.65
C GLU A 269 -24.50 20.38 -13.62
N SER A 270 -24.89 19.53 -12.66
CA SER A 270 -26.30 19.23 -12.41
C SER A 270 -26.90 20.38 -11.61
N GLY A 271 -27.77 21.19 -12.23
CA GLY A 271 -28.50 22.31 -11.61
C GLY A 271 -29.49 21.91 -10.51
N GLY A 272 -29.07 21.07 -9.58
CA GLY A 272 -29.81 20.63 -8.41
C GLY A 272 -29.94 21.75 -7.38
N LYS A 273 -31.09 21.78 -6.71
CA LYS A 273 -31.33 22.67 -5.57
C LYS A 273 -30.32 22.39 -4.47
N GLU A 274 -29.79 23.46 -3.86
CA GLU A 274 -29.06 23.42 -2.60
C GLU A 274 -29.86 22.58 -1.60
N THR A 275 -29.38 21.38 -1.29
CA THR A 275 -29.86 20.64 -0.12
C THR A 275 -28.94 21.01 1.03
N GLU A 276 -29.51 21.38 2.18
CA GLU A 276 -28.85 21.65 3.48
C GLU A 276 -28.17 20.40 4.07
N ALA A 277 -27.54 19.57 3.25
CA ALA A 277 -26.75 18.44 3.72
C ALA A 277 -25.44 18.98 4.34
N LYS A 278 -25.04 18.36 5.45
CA LYS A 278 -23.79 18.69 6.12
C LYS A 278 -22.63 18.19 5.27
N ALA A 279 -21.85 19.13 4.74
CA ALA A 279 -20.58 18.88 4.08
C ALA A 279 -19.75 17.81 4.81
N THR A 280 -19.58 16.66 4.18
CA THR A 280 -18.72 15.55 4.56
C THR A 280 -17.37 15.74 3.89
N SER A 281 -16.29 15.50 4.65
CA SER A 281 -14.95 15.48 4.07
C SER A 281 -14.80 14.25 3.17
N LEU A 282 -13.99 14.37 2.12
CA LEU A 282 -13.58 13.23 1.30
C LEU A 282 -13.03 12.10 2.19
N ALA A 283 -13.60 10.90 2.08
CA ALA A 283 -13.11 9.76 2.83
C ALA A 283 -11.82 9.22 2.19
N VAL A 284 -10.78 9.05 3.00
CA VAL A 284 -9.49 8.48 2.56
C VAL A 284 -9.27 7.18 3.34
N PRO A 285 -9.11 6.04 2.67
CA PRO A 285 -8.86 4.78 3.37
C PRO A 285 -7.38 4.69 3.79
N LEU A 286 -7.11 3.92 4.84
CA LEU A 286 -5.77 3.51 5.27
C LEU A 286 -4.96 2.88 4.14
N GLU A 287 -5.62 2.14 3.25
CA GLU A 287 -5.01 1.47 2.10
C GLU A 287 -4.50 2.46 1.03
N SER A 288 -4.99 3.70 0.97
CA SER A 288 -4.54 4.69 -0.04
C SER A 288 -3.11 5.19 0.18
N PRO A 289 -2.71 5.73 1.36
CA PRO A 289 -1.31 6.09 1.62
C PRO A 289 -0.38 4.87 1.64
N HIS A 290 -0.88 3.68 1.99
CA HIS A 290 -0.16 2.42 1.80
C HIS A 290 0.21 2.18 0.33
N ASN A 291 -0.76 2.30 -0.57
CA ASN A 291 -0.53 2.10 -2.01
C ASN A 291 0.49 3.11 -2.56
N ASP A 292 0.41 4.37 -2.16
CA ASP A 292 1.37 5.40 -2.58
C ASP A 292 2.83 4.97 -2.27
N MET A 293 3.08 4.45 -1.07
CA MET A 293 4.42 4.05 -0.65
C MET A 293 4.92 2.79 -1.37
N HIS A 294 4.04 1.82 -1.63
CA HIS A 294 4.34 0.70 -2.50
C HIS A 294 4.78 1.16 -3.90
N LEU A 295 4.04 2.09 -4.51
CA LEU A 295 4.35 2.61 -5.85
C LEU A 295 5.63 3.48 -5.85
N ALA A 296 5.85 4.27 -4.80
CA ALA A 296 7.05 5.07 -4.61
C ALA A 296 8.32 4.20 -4.54
N ILE A 297 8.29 3.14 -3.74
CA ILE A 297 9.44 2.25 -3.57
C ILE A 297 9.60 1.31 -4.78
N GLY A 298 8.48 0.89 -5.37
CA GLY A 298 8.40 0.03 -6.55
C GLY A 298 8.75 0.71 -7.87
N GLY A 299 8.68 2.04 -7.94
CA GLY A 299 9.17 2.82 -9.07
C GLY A 299 8.13 3.21 -10.13
N VAL A 300 6.85 3.37 -9.76
CA VAL A 300 5.87 3.95 -10.70
C VAL A 300 6.24 5.40 -11.02
N GLN A 301 6.20 5.74 -12.31
CA GLN A 301 6.74 6.99 -12.84
C GLN A 301 5.65 7.93 -13.30
N ILE A 302 5.76 9.19 -12.91
CA ILE A 302 4.86 10.28 -13.26
C ILE A 302 5.71 11.50 -13.70
N PRO A 303 5.73 11.82 -15.00
CA PRO A 303 6.45 12.98 -15.54
C PRO A 303 6.08 14.29 -14.84
N GLY A 304 7.09 15.11 -14.54
CA GLY A 304 6.90 16.40 -13.86
C GLY A 304 6.60 16.30 -12.36
N PHE A 305 6.62 15.09 -11.81
CA PHE A 305 6.45 14.84 -10.37
C PHE A 305 7.65 14.15 -9.74
N ASN A 306 7.93 12.92 -10.17
CA ASN A 306 8.93 12.07 -9.54
C ASN A 306 9.97 11.51 -10.51
N VAL A 307 9.98 11.97 -11.77
CA VAL A 307 10.99 11.59 -12.76
C VAL A 307 11.45 12.75 -13.63
N ASP A 308 12.79 12.85 -13.72
CA ASP A 308 13.53 13.10 -14.96
C ASP A 308 14.30 11.78 -15.32
N GLN A 309 13.65 10.95 -16.15
CA GLN A 309 14.15 9.84 -17.02
C GLN A 309 15.01 8.67 -16.46
N TYR A 310 14.39 7.57 -15.97
CA TYR A 310 14.89 6.18 -16.13
C TYR A 310 13.73 5.19 -16.37
N ALA A 311 13.08 5.27 -17.54
CA ALA A 311 11.96 4.39 -17.88
C ALA A 311 12.37 2.90 -17.78
N GLY A 312 11.55 2.07 -17.14
CA GLY A 312 11.82 0.64 -16.94
C GLY A 312 12.11 0.21 -15.50
N ALA A 313 12.04 1.11 -14.53
CA ALA A 313 12.11 0.76 -13.10
C ALA A 313 10.91 -0.11 -12.70
N ASN A 314 11.19 -1.32 -12.23
CA ASN A 314 10.18 -2.31 -11.89
C ASN A 314 10.54 -3.05 -10.59
N GLY A 315 10.67 -2.31 -9.50
CA GLY A 315 11.01 -2.86 -8.19
C GLY A 315 9.90 -3.74 -7.62
N ASP A 316 10.27 -4.71 -6.77
CA ASP A 316 9.36 -5.74 -6.26
C ASP A 316 8.24 -5.15 -5.38
N MET A 317 8.54 -4.08 -4.62
CA MET A 317 7.56 -3.37 -3.78
C MET A 317 6.38 -2.78 -4.57
N GLY A 318 6.50 -2.64 -5.89
CA GLY A 318 5.45 -2.02 -6.69
C GLY A 318 4.25 -2.92 -6.98
N GLU A 319 4.34 -4.24 -6.74
CA GLU A 319 3.24 -5.17 -6.99
C GLU A 319 3.04 -6.21 -5.90
N ASN A 320 1.77 -6.57 -5.70
CA ASN A 320 1.37 -7.52 -4.67
C ASN A 320 1.98 -8.91 -4.86
N ASP A 321 2.33 -9.29 -6.08
CA ASP A 321 2.88 -10.60 -6.43
C ASP A 321 4.16 -10.92 -5.63
N THR A 322 5.09 -9.95 -5.52
CA THR A 322 6.42 -10.19 -4.90
C THR A 322 6.89 -9.12 -3.91
N ALA A 323 6.08 -8.07 -3.63
CA ALA A 323 6.46 -7.00 -2.70
C ALA A 323 6.93 -7.50 -1.32
N SER A 324 6.28 -8.54 -0.78
CA SER A 324 6.61 -9.11 0.53
C SER A 324 7.99 -9.76 0.61
N PHE A 325 8.64 -10.05 -0.52
CA PHE A 325 10.01 -10.56 -0.50
C PHE A 325 11.03 -9.43 -0.23
N ASP A 326 10.66 -8.16 -0.39
CA ASP A 326 11.51 -7.05 0.03
C ASP A 326 11.37 -6.85 1.56
N PRO A 327 12.45 -6.94 2.35
CA PRO A 327 12.39 -6.76 3.80
C PRO A 327 11.72 -5.46 4.25
N ILE A 328 11.80 -4.36 3.47
CA ILE A 328 11.17 -3.08 3.84
C ILE A 328 9.65 -3.16 3.94
N PHE A 329 9.03 -4.12 3.23
CA PHE A 329 7.59 -4.41 3.28
C PHE A 329 7.09 -4.48 4.72
N TYR A 330 7.80 -5.18 5.59
CA TYR A 330 7.33 -5.45 6.95
C TYR A 330 7.41 -4.23 7.86
N PHE A 331 8.33 -3.30 7.58
CA PHE A 331 8.49 -2.05 8.33
C PHE A 331 7.45 -1.02 7.88
N HIS A 332 7.14 -1.00 6.57
CA HIS A 332 6.03 -0.26 6.00
C HIS A 332 4.69 -0.76 6.56
N HIS A 333 4.42 -2.06 6.49
CA HIS A 333 3.18 -2.65 7.01
C HIS A 333 3.06 -2.52 8.53
N CYS A 334 4.17 -2.52 9.27
CA CYS A 334 4.14 -2.21 10.71
C CYS A 334 3.75 -0.74 10.97
N PHE A 335 4.08 0.19 10.07
CA PHE A 335 3.60 1.57 10.14
C PHE A 335 2.11 1.68 9.78
N ILE A 336 1.63 0.90 8.81
CA ILE A 336 0.18 0.80 8.52
C ILE A 336 -0.60 0.25 9.71
N ASP A 337 -0.06 -0.75 10.41
CA ASP A 337 -0.65 -1.28 11.65
C ASP A 337 -0.65 -0.25 12.79
N TYR A 338 0.40 0.55 12.87
CA TYR A 338 0.49 1.68 13.78
C TYR A 338 -0.56 2.76 13.49
N LEU A 339 -0.78 3.11 12.21
CA LEU A 339 -1.85 4.03 11.80
C LEU A 339 -3.23 3.46 12.11
N PHE A 340 -3.44 2.15 11.92
CA PHE A 340 -4.68 1.50 12.31
C PHE A 340 -4.93 1.65 13.81
N TRP A 341 -3.94 1.33 14.66
CA TRP A 341 -4.08 1.52 16.11
C TRP A 341 -4.29 2.99 16.52
N THR A 342 -3.64 3.92 15.81
CA THR A 342 -3.82 5.36 16.03
C THR A 342 -5.26 5.78 15.74
N TRP A 343 -5.83 5.35 14.62
CA TRP A 343 -7.24 5.55 14.28
C TRP A 343 -8.17 4.98 15.36
N GLN A 344 -7.92 3.76 15.82
CA GLN A 344 -8.71 3.12 16.88
C GLN A 344 -8.70 3.95 18.17
N THR A 345 -7.54 4.46 18.55
CA THR A 345 -7.38 5.29 19.75
C THR A 345 -8.11 6.63 19.60
N MET A 346 -7.96 7.29 18.45
CA MET A 346 -8.62 8.57 18.16
C MET A 346 -10.15 8.47 18.19
N HIS A 347 -10.70 7.44 17.56
CA HIS A 347 -12.14 7.21 17.48
C HIS A 347 -12.72 6.47 18.70
N LYS A 348 -11.89 6.21 19.73
CA LYS A 348 -12.27 5.47 20.95
C LYS A 348 -12.84 4.06 20.64
N LYS A 349 -12.30 3.43 19.60
CA LYS A 349 -12.62 2.09 19.07
C LYS A 349 -11.52 1.08 19.43
N THR A 350 -11.13 1.03 20.71
CA THR A 350 -10.03 0.19 21.23
C THR A 350 -10.48 -1.17 21.76
N ASP A 351 -11.79 -1.43 21.77
CA ASP A 351 -12.40 -2.76 21.99
C ASP A 351 -13.07 -3.25 20.69
N ALA A 352 -12.95 -4.55 20.40
CA ALA A 352 -13.49 -5.11 19.16
C ALA A 352 -15.01 -4.91 19.05
N SER A 353 -15.73 -4.88 20.18
CA SER A 353 -17.18 -4.63 20.19
C SER A 353 -17.58 -3.22 19.76
N GLN A 354 -16.62 -2.29 19.65
CA GLN A 354 -16.86 -0.89 19.26
C GLN A 354 -16.69 -0.65 17.76
N ILE A 355 -16.27 -1.68 17.01
CA ILE A 355 -16.03 -1.60 15.57
C ILE A 355 -17.07 -2.47 14.87
N THR A 356 -17.80 -1.85 13.95
CA THR A 356 -18.79 -2.51 13.11
C THR A 356 -18.39 -2.38 11.65
N ILE A 357 -18.97 -3.26 10.82
CA ILE A 357 -18.88 -3.17 9.36
C ILE A 357 -20.25 -2.80 8.78
N LEU A 358 -20.26 -2.10 7.65
CA LEU A 358 -21.46 -1.88 6.86
C LEU A 358 -21.74 -3.21 6.12
N PRO A 359 -22.86 -3.89 6.41
CA PRO A 359 -23.15 -5.19 5.80
C PRO A 359 -23.37 -5.01 4.29
N GLU A 360 -22.85 -5.95 3.52
CA GLU A 360 -23.04 -6.03 2.06
C GLU A 360 -22.58 -4.78 1.28
N TYR A 361 -21.71 -3.97 1.90
CA TYR A 361 -21.13 -2.79 1.26
C TYR A 361 -19.95 -3.18 0.35
N PRO A 362 -19.68 -2.48 -0.77
CA PRO A 362 -18.49 -2.74 -1.58
C PRO A 362 -17.22 -2.73 -0.73
N GLY A 363 -16.35 -3.72 -0.92
CA GLY A 363 -15.23 -4.06 -0.03
C GLY A 363 -15.57 -5.11 1.01
N THR A 364 -16.81 -5.62 1.06
CA THR A 364 -17.22 -6.75 1.91
C THR A 364 -17.51 -8.02 1.11
N ASN A 365 -17.20 -8.09 -0.18
CA ASN A 365 -17.36 -9.32 -0.95
C ASN A 365 -16.01 -9.86 -1.43
N SER A 366 -15.85 -11.18 -1.37
CA SER A 366 -14.66 -11.90 -1.86
C SER A 366 -14.27 -11.60 -3.32
N VAL A 367 -15.20 -11.15 -4.18
CA VAL A 367 -14.89 -10.80 -5.58
C VAL A 367 -14.47 -9.34 -5.77
N ASP A 368 -14.49 -8.54 -4.70
CA ASP A 368 -14.07 -7.15 -4.77
C ASP A 368 -12.57 -7.03 -5.02
N SER A 369 -12.18 -6.03 -5.81
CA SER A 369 -10.79 -5.63 -6.05
C SER A 369 -9.89 -6.74 -6.62
N GLN A 370 -9.22 -7.51 -5.75
CA GLN A 370 -8.23 -8.53 -6.12
C GLN A 370 -8.84 -9.91 -6.41
N GLY A 371 -10.10 -10.14 -6.01
CA GLY A 371 -10.77 -11.43 -6.09
C GLY A 371 -10.49 -12.37 -4.90
N PRO A 372 -11.10 -13.57 -4.91
CA PRO A 372 -11.11 -14.43 -3.72
C PRO A 372 -9.74 -15.04 -3.44
N THR A 373 -9.38 -15.16 -2.16
CA THR A 373 -8.13 -15.75 -1.68
C THR A 373 -8.27 -17.27 -1.46
N PRO A 374 -7.16 -18.04 -1.34
CA PRO A 374 -7.23 -19.48 -1.15
C PRO A 374 -8.02 -19.85 0.12
N GLY A 375 -9.04 -20.69 -0.04
CA GLY A 375 -9.93 -21.10 1.04
C GLY A 375 -11.23 -20.31 1.13
N ILE A 376 -11.39 -19.22 0.35
CA ILE A 376 -12.61 -18.43 0.26
C ILE A 376 -13.27 -18.63 -1.12
N SER A 377 -14.52 -19.04 -1.12
CA SER A 377 -15.32 -19.18 -2.34
C SER A 377 -15.65 -17.81 -2.93
N GLY A 378 -15.75 -17.72 -4.26
CA GLY A 378 -16.24 -16.52 -4.91
C GLY A 378 -17.67 -16.17 -4.48
N ASN A 379 -17.95 -14.86 -4.47
CA ASN A 379 -19.21 -14.25 -4.05
C ASN A 379 -19.58 -14.50 -2.57
N THR A 380 -18.59 -14.74 -1.71
CA THR A 380 -18.76 -14.82 -0.27
C THR A 380 -18.73 -13.42 0.35
N TRP A 381 -19.72 -13.11 1.19
CA TRP A 381 -19.67 -11.92 2.04
C TRP A 381 -18.65 -12.10 3.16
N LEU A 382 -17.67 -11.20 3.20
CA LEU A 382 -16.62 -11.08 4.20
C LEU A 382 -17.17 -10.37 5.43
N THR A 383 -16.87 -10.91 6.60
CA THR A 383 -17.27 -10.39 7.91
C THR A 383 -16.08 -10.38 8.86
N LEU A 384 -16.26 -9.87 10.08
CA LEU A 384 -15.21 -9.94 11.10
C LEU A 384 -14.94 -11.38 11.61
N ASP A 385 -15.80 -12.33 11.27
CA ASP A 385 -15.64 -13.77 11.51
C ASP A 385 -15.02 -14.53 10.34
N THR A 386 -14.79 -13.86 9.21
CA THR A 386 -14.09 -14.49 8.09
C THR A 386 -12.68 -14.91 8.54
N PRO A 387 -12.27 -16.16 8.27
CA PRO A 387 -10.92 -16.61 8.56
C PRO A 387 -9.86 -15.78 7.86
N LEU A 388 -8.86 -15.35 8.63
CA LEU A 388 -7.63 -14.75 8.13
C LEU A 388 -6.66 -15.90 7.81
N ASP A 389 -7.00 -16.70 6.80
CA ASP A 389 -6.14 -17.81 6.37
C ASP A 389 -4.76 -17.27 5.91
N PRO A 390 -3.67 -18.00 6.16
CA PRO A 390 -3.57 -19.35 6.73
C PRO A 390 -3.34 -19.35 8.26
N PHE A 391 -3.61 -18.25 8.95
CA PHE A 391 -3.22 -18.08 10.34
C PHE A 391 -4.10 -18.88 11.30
N ARG A 392 -3.45 -19.45 12.32
CA ARG A 392 -4.05 -20.25 13.39
C ARG A 392 -3.61 -19.77 14.77
N GLU A 393 -4.44 -20.11 15.73
CA GLU A 393 -4.15 -19.99 17.15
C GLU A 393 -4.59 -21.27 17.86
N ASN A 394 -3.62 -22.09 18.28
CA ASN A 394 -3.83 -23.43 18.85
C ASN A 394 -4.68 -24.34 17.96
N GLY A 395 -4.43 -24.31 16.65
CA GLY A 395 -5.17 -25.06 15.63
C GLY A 395 -6.45 -24.40 15.14
N ASP A 396 -6.99 -23.41 15.86
CA ASP A 396 -8.22 -22.70 15.46
C ASP A 396 -7.94 -21.62 14.44
N LYS A 397 -8.88 -21.38 13.52
CA LYS A 397 -8.81 -20.27 12.57
C LYS A 397 -8.80 -18.92 13.31
N VAL A 398 -7.89 -18.04 12.90
CA VAL A 398 -7.86 -16.66 13.36
C VAL A 398 -8.85 -15.83 12.55
N THR A 399 -9.54 -14.88 13.18
CA THR A 399 -10.50 -13.97 12.54
C THR A 399 -10.22 -12.54 12.97
N SER A 400 -10.78 -11.56 12.25
CA SER A 400 -10.67 -10.14 12.60
C SER A 400 -11.18 -9.86 14.01
N ASN A 401 -12.24 -10.52 14.48
CA ASN A 401 -12.76 -10.36 15.85
C ASN A 401 -11.70 -10.56 16.95
N LYS A 402 -10.68 -11.39 16.71
CA LYS A 402 -9.57 -11.64 17.65
C LYS A 402 -8.42 -10.64 17.54
N LEU A 403 -8.26 -9.98 16.38
CA LEU A 403 -7.09 -9.15 16.05
C LEU A 403 -7.43 -7.69 15.79
N LEU A 404 -8.72 -7.34 15.80
CA LEU A 404 -9.21 -6.02 15.42
C LEU A 404 -8.52 -4.92 16.20
N THR A 405 -8.32 -5.12 17.50
CA THR A 405 -7.69 -4.15 18.41
C THR A 405 -6.43 -4.74 19.04
N LEU A 406 -5.57 -3.88 19.58
CA LEU A 406 -4.39 -4.33 20.32
C LEU A 406 -4.70 -4.78 21.75
N LYS A 407 -5.97 -4.72 22.21
CA LYS A 407 -6.35 -4.98 23.61
C LYS A 407 -5.82 -6.31 24.13
N ASP A 408 -5.98 -7.37 23.34
CA ASP A 408 -5.60 -8.74 23.71
C ASP A 408 -4.35 -9.24 22.95
N LEU A 409 -3.58 -8.33 22.36
CA LEU A 409 -2.37 -8.67 21.59
C LEU A 409 -1.09 -8.48 22.42
N PRO A 410 -0.02 -9.23 22.13
CA PRO A 410 1.22 -9.24 22.93
C PRO A 410 2.10 -8.00 22.71
N TYR A 411 1.61 -6.99 21.99
CA TYR A 411 2.36 -5.79 21.67
C TYR A 411 1.46 -4.55 21.70
N THR A 412 2.10 -3.40 21.76
CA THR A 412 1.48 -2.08 21.66
C THR A 412 2.38 -1.16 20.85
N TYR A 413 1.86 0.00 20.49
CA TYR A 413 2.65 1.13 20.04
C TYR A 413 2.64 2.23 21.08
N LYS A 414 3.67 3.06 21.08
CA LYS A 414 3.63 4.35 21.77
C LYS A 414 2.56 5.22 21.11
N ALA A 415 1.87 6.04 21.90
CA ALA A 415 1.01 7.07 21.33
C ALA A 415 1.84 7.96 20.38
N PRO A 416 1.24 8.48 19.29
CA PRO A 416 1.95 9.35 18.37
C PRO A 416 2.71 10.46 19.07
N THR A 417 4.01 10.53 18.79
CA THR A 417 4.88 11.55 19.37
C THR A 417 4.54 12.90 18.78
N SER A 418 4.11 13.83 19.64
CA SER A 418 3.89 15.24 19.31
C SER A 418 5.23 15.98 19.15
N GLY A 419 6.01 15.62 18.13
CA GLY A 419 7.24 16.32 17.75
C GLY A 419 6.97 17.34 16.66
N THR A 420 7.67 18.48 16.64
CA THR A 420 7.51 19.50 15.60
C THR A 420 7.61 18.90 14.19
N GLY A 421 6.59 19.11 13.36
CA GLY A 421 6.56 18.61 11.98
C GLY A 421 5.91 17.24 11.77
N SER A 422 5.60 16.47 12.82
CA SER A 422 4.83 15.22 12.67
C SER A 422 3.40 15.49 12.18
N VAL A 423 2.91 14.66 11.25
CA VAL A 423 1.56 14.77 10.70
C VAL A 423 0.47 14.62 11.76
N PHE A 424 0.78 13.93 12.86
CA PHE A 424 -0.16 13.69 13.95
C PHE A 424 -0.45 14.94 14.78
N ASN A 425 0.41 15.97 14.76
CA ASN A 425 0.09 17.24 15.45
C ASN A 425 -1.01 18.05 14.75
N ASP A 426 -1.21 17.80 13.45
CA ASP A 426 -2.21 18.47 12.65
C ASP A 426 -3.60 17.84 12.83
N VAL A 427 -3.67 16.71 13.56
CA VAL A 427 -4.89 15.94 13.82
C VAL A 427 -5.28 16.14 15.30
N PRO A 428 -6.50 16.60 15.67
CA PRO A 428 -7.65 16.98 14.85
C PRO A 428 -7.67 18.47 14.45
N ARG A 429 -6.55 19.20 14.63
CA ARG A 429 -6.46 20.66 14.46
C ARG A 429 -6.69 21.16 13.03
N LEU A 430 -6.76 20.28 12.06
CA LEU A 430 -7.37 20.56 10.77
C LEU A 430 -8.88 20.70 10.97
N ASN A 431 -9.29 21.86 11.49
CA ASN A 431 -10.54 22.45 11.05
C ASN A 431 -10.40 22.54 9.52
N TYR A 432 -10.94 21.57 8.79
CA TYR A 432 -11.22 21.68 7.37
C TYR A 432 -12.65 22.23 7.25
N PRO A 433 -12.87 23.56 7.35
CA PRO A 433 -14.08 24.15 6.80
C PRO A 433 -14.08 24.10 5.26
N LEU A 434 -12.98 23.66 4.65
CA LEU A 434 -12.83 23.51 3.22
C LEU A 434 -13.36 22.15 2.77
N SER A 435 -14.56 22.17 2.19
CA SER A 435 -14.95 21.21 1.16
C SER A 435 -14.49 21.76 -0.18
N PRO A 436 -13.21 21.61 -0.57
CA PRO A 436 -12.77 22.05 -1.88
C PRO A 436 -13.59 21.32 -2.95
N PRO A 437 -13.74 21.91 -4.14
CA PRO A 437 -14.21 21.17 -5.29
C PRO A 437 -13.36 19.91 -5.49
N ILE A 438 -14.02 18.81 -5.84
CA ILE A 438 -13.40 17.52 -6.09
C ILE A 438 -13.42 17.26 -7.59
N LEU A 439 -12.27 16.83 -8.13
CA LEU A 439 -12.19 16.21 -9.43
C LEU A 439 -12.45 14.71 -9.27
N ARG A 440 -13.55 14.22 -9.86
CA ARG A 440 -13.90 12.81 -9.92
C ARG A 440 -13.49 12.23 -11.26
N VAL A 441 -12.77 11.11 -11.22
CA VAL A 441 -12.35 10.34 -12.41
C VAL A 441 -13.02 8.99 -12.35
N SER A 442 -13.66 8.55 -13.44
CA SER A 442 -14.38 7.26 -13.44
C SER A 442 -14.22 6.49 -14.75
N GLY A 443 -14.70 5.24 -14.78
CA GLY A 443 -14.66 4.40 -15.97
C GLY A 443 -13.29 3.79 -16.27
N ILE A 444 -12.39 3.75 -15.28
CA ILE A 444 -11.11 3.08 -15.41
C ILE A 444 -11.31 1.60 -15.09
N ASN A 445 -11.14 0.74 -16.09
CA ASN A 445 -11.22 -0.71 -15.90
C ASN A 445 -9.83 -1.28 -15.60
N ARG A 446 -9.63 -1.75 -14.37
CA ARG A 446 -8.37 -2.35 -13.92
C ARG A 446 -7.98 -3.60 -14.73
N ALA A 447 -8.96 -4.33 -15.29
CA ALA A 447 -8.68 -5.55 -16.05
C ALA A 447 -7.88 -5.30 -17.34
N ASN A 448 -7.87 -4.06 -17.82
CA ASN A 448 -7.15 -3.66 -19.02
C ASN A 448 -5.78 -3.06 -18.72
N ILE A 449 -5.37 -3.01 -17.44
CA ILE A 449 -4.13 -2.39 -17.01
C ILE A 449 -3.29 -3.47 -16.33
N ALA A 450 -2.12 -3.72 -16.89
CA ALA A 450 -1.17 -4.66 -16.31
C ALA A 450 -0.37 -3.97 -15.20
N GLY A 451 -0.39 -4.59 -14.01
CA GLY A 451 0.38 -4.14 -12.86
C GLY A 451 -0.22 -2.93 -12.17
N SER A 452 0.55 -2.37 -11.23
CA SER A 452 0.18 -1.15 -10.53
C SER A 452 0.26 0.07 -11.43
N PHE A 453 -0.58 1.07 -11.13
CA PHE A 453 -0.65 2.30 -11.89
C PHE A 453 -1.04 3.49 -11.01
N ALA A 454 -0.76 4.69 -11.50
CA ALA A 454 -1.12 5.93 -10.83
C ALA A 454 -1.95 6.82 -11.75
N LEU A 455 -2.90 7.54 -11.17
CA LEU A 455 -3.63 8.62 -11.81
C LEU A 455 -3.05 9.94 -11.34
N ALA A 456 -2.43 10.69 -12.23
CA ALA A 456 -1.93 12.02 -11.95
C ALA A 456 -2.91 13.06 -12.47
N ILE A 457 -3.37 13.91 -11.57
CA ILE A 457 -4.22 15.05 -11.90
C ILE A 457 -3.29 16.23 -12.07
N SER A 458 -3.36 16.88 -13.22
CA SER A 458 -2.55 18.05 -13.54
C SER A 458 -3.43 19.24 -13.85
N GLN A 459 -2.98 20.41 -13.42
CA GLN A 459 -3.55 21.69 -13.79
C GLN A 459 -2.55 22.46 -14.65
N THR A 460 -3.02 22.99 -15.78
CA THR A 460 -2.20 23.87 -16.63
C THR A 460 -2.21 25.29 -16.06
N ASP A 461 -1.02 25.85 -15.82
CA ASP A 461 -0.88 27.25 -15.39
C ASP A 461 -0.98 28.24 -16.58
N HIS A 462 -0.94 29.54 -16.27
CA HIS A 462 -1.05 30.62 -17.26
C HIS A 462 0.11 30.66 -18.28
N THR A 463 1.20 29.93 -18.02
CA THR A 463 2.34 29.79 -18.93
C THR A 463 2.20 28.60 -19.88
N GLY A 464 1.15 27.77 -19.70
CA GLY A 464 0.93 26.55 -20.45
C GLY A 464 1.65 25.32 -19.86
N LYS A 465 2.27 25.44 -18.68
CA LYS A 465 2.96 24.32 -18.01
C LYS A 465 1.97 23.53 -17.15
N ALA A 466 1.93 22.22 -17.35
CA ALA A 466 1.15 21.32 -16.49
C ALA A 466 1.88 21.08 -15.16
N GLN A 467 1.14 21.19 -14.05
CA GLN A 467 1.64 20.90 -12.71
C GLN A 467 0.76 19.82 -12.08
N VAL A 468 1.37 18.78 -11.51
CA VAL A 468 0.64 17.73 -10.80
C VAL A 468 0.07 18.30 -9.49
N LYS A 469 -1.25 18.14 -9.31
CA LYS A 469 -2.01 18.65 -8.16
C LYS A 469 -2.54 17.56 -7.24
N GLY A 470 -2.57 16.31 -7.70
CA GLY A 470 -2.93 15.16 -6.89
C GLY A 470 -2.62 13.86 -7.59
N ILE A 471 -2.43 12.81 -6.81
CA ILE A 471 -2.11 11.47 -7.29
C ILE A 471 -3.01 10.47 -6.58
N GLU A 472 -3.63 9.57 -7.35
CA GLU A 472 -4.29 8.40 -6.80
C GLU A 472 -3.58 7.12 -7.26
N SER A 473 -3.15 6.32 -6.28
CA SER A 473 -2.38 5.10 -6.49
C SER A 473 -3.26 3.88 -6.47
N VAL A 474 -3.13 3.03 -7.49
CA VAL A 474 -3.78 1.72 -7.53
C VAL A 474 -2.68 0.67 -7.46
N LEU A 475 -2.44 0.17 -6.25
CA LEU A 475 -1.63 -1.02 -6.05
C LEU A 475 -2.41 -2.22 -6.58
N SER A 476 -1.78 -2.94 -7.49
CA SER A 476 -2.42 -4.02 -8.21
C SER A 476 -1.45 -5.18 -8.39
N ARG A 477 -1.89 -6.15 -9.18
CA ARG A 477 -1.09 -7.24 -9.73
C ARG A 477 -1.07 -7.17 -11.24
N TRP A 478 -0.22 -7.96 -11.87
CA TRP A 478 -0.06 -7.96 -13.33
C TRP A 478 -1.29 -8.41 -14.09
N HIS A 479 -1.96 -9.44 -13.60
CA HIS A 479 -3.16 -9.96 -14.23
C HIS A 479 -4.37 -9.78 -13.34
N VAL A 480 -5.20 -8.80 -13.62
CA VAL A 480 -6.54 -8.72 -13.05
C VAL A 480 -7.52 -9.11 -14.14
N GLN A 481 -8.23 -10.22 -14.00
CA GLN A 481 -9.36 -10.53 -14.87
C GLN A 481 -10.64 -10.61 -14.05
N GLY A 482 -11.69 -10.01 -14.58
CA GLY A 482 -13.05 -10.15 -14.06
C GLY A 482 -13.80 -11.22 -14.83
N CYS A 483 -14.64 -11.98 -14.13
CA CYS A 483 -15.70 -12.73 -14.79
C CYS A 483 -16.58 -11.74 -15.58
N ALA A 484 -17.09 -12.14 -16.75
CA ALA A 484 -17.95 -11.30 -17.60
C ALA A 484 -19.16 -10.70 -16.84
N ASN A 485 -19.60 -11.35 -15.75
CA ASN A 485 -20.70 -10.89 -14.89
C ASN A 485 -20.25 -10.03 -13.68
N CYS A 486 -18.94 -9.81 -13.50
CA CYS A 486 -18.35 -9.13 -12.33
C CYS A 486 -17.61 -7.82 -12.70
N GLN A 487 -17.81 -7.29 -13.92
CA GLN A 487 -17.11 -6.09 -14.40
C GLN A 487 -17.36 -4.83 -13.53
N THR A 488 -18.45 -4.80 -12.75
CA THR A 488 -18.76 -3.74 -11.77
C THR A 488 -17.78 -3.67 -10.60
N HIS A 489 -17.03 -4.74 -10.31
CA HIS A 489 -16.09 -4.80 -9.17
C HIS A 489 -14.65 -4.39 -9.55
N LEU A 490 -14.40 -4.11 -10.84
CA LEU A 490 -13.06 -3.80 -11.36
C LEU A 490 -12.92 -2.36 -11.87
N SER A 491 -14.00 -1.58 -11.79
CA SER A 491 -13.93 -0.14 -12.04
C SER A 491 -13.23 0.57 -10.88
N THR A 492 -12.29 1.44 -11.19
CA THR A 492 -11.70 2.37 -10.22
C THR A 492 -12.23 3.77 -10.46
N THR A 493 -12.69 4.40 -9.39
CA THR A 493 -12.97 5.83 -9.32
C THR A 493 -11.87 6.49 -8.51
N ALA A 494 -11.40 7.66 -8.91
CA ALA A 494 -10.49 8.48 -8.14
C ALA A 494 -11.14 9.84 -7.82
N PHE A 495 -10.82 10.36 -6.63
CA PHE A 495 -11.33 11.64 -6.13
C PHE A 495 -10.15 12.48 -5.68
N VAL A 496 -9.98 13.64 -6.31
CA VAL A 496 -8.86 14.52 -5.98
C VAL A 496 -9.39 15.89 -5.58
N PRO A 497 -9.10 16.35 -4.35
CA PRO A 497 -9.45 17.70 -3.92
C PRO A 497 -8.64 18.74 -4.68
N LEU A 498 -9.33 19.80 -5.12
CA LEU A 498 -8.75 20.94 -5.83
C LEU A 498 -8.59 22.12 -4.85
N PHE A 499 -7.66 22.00 -3.89
CA PHE A 499 -7.51 22.94 -2.77
C PHE A 499 -7.37 24.41 -3.17
N GLU A 500 -6.76 24.67 -4.33
CA GLU A 500 -6.47 26.03 -4.83
C GLU A 500 -7.64 26.67 -5.58
N LEU A 501 -8.77 25.95 -5.73
CA LEU A 501 -9.89 26.38 -6.54
C LEU A 501 -11.17 26.50 -5.71
N ASN A 502 -11.94 27.55 -5.95
CA ASN A 502 -13.36 27.58 -5.57
C ASN A 502 -14.21 26.88 -6.66
N GLU A 503 -15.50 26.70 -6.41
CA GLU A 503 -16.42 26.00 -7.32
C GLU A 503 -16.47 26.62 -8.72
N ASP A 504 -16.52 27.94 -8.84
CA ASP A 504 -16.63 28.64 -10.11
C ASP A 504 -15.34 28.53 -10.93
N ASP A 505 -14.19 28.65 -10.27
CA ASP A 505 -12.88 28.45 -10.90
C ASP A 505 -12.71 27.00 -11.35
N ALA A 506 -13.14 26.02 -10.53
CA ALA A 506 -13.08 24.61 -10.89
C ALA A 506 -13.97 24.28 -12.09
N LYS A 507 -15.22 24.78 -12.12
CA LYS A 507 -16.14 24.68 -13.28
C LYS A 507 -15.50 25.28 -14.53
N ARG A 508 -15.01 26.53 -14.46
CA ARG A 508 -14.41 27.23 -15.60
C ARG A 508 -13.20 26.49 -16.15
N LYS A 509 -12.27 26.08 -15.27
CA LYS A 509 -11.05 25.36 -15.67
C LYS A 509 -11.35 24.00 -16.27
N HIS A 510 -12.35 23.28 -15.74
CA HIS A 510 -12.81 22.03 -16.32
C HIS A 510 -13.36 22.24 -17.74
N ALA A 511 -14.27 23.20 -17.92
CA ALA A 511 -14.86 23.53 -19.22
C ALA A 511 -13.81 23.94 -20.27
N ASN A 512 -12.74 24.62 -19.84
CA ASN A 512 -11.63 25.03 -20.69
C ASN A 512 -10.58 23.94 -20.96
N ASN A 513 -10.76 22.71 -20.46
CA ASN A 513 -9.76 21.63 -20.52
C ASN A 513 -8.42 21.96 -19.81
N GLU A 514 -8.43 22.83 -18.81
CA GLU A 514 -7.25 23.20 -18.01
C GLU A 514 -6.97 22.20 -16.88
N LEU A 515 -7.92 21.29 -16.59
CA LEU A 515 -7.75 20.15 -15.71
C LEU A 515 -7.58 18.88 -16.54
N ALA A 516 -6.44 18.22 -16.40
CA ALA A 516 -6.11 16.99 -17.12
C ALA A 516 -5.83 15.85 -16.15
N VAL A 517 -6.22 14.64 -16.54
CA VAL A 517 -5.92 13.42 -15.79
C VAL A 517 -5.17 12.48 -16.70
N HIS A 518 -4.04 11.96 -16.21
CA HIS A 518 -3.22 11.01 -16.93
C HIS A 518 -3.10 9.71 -16.13
N LEU A 519 -3.32 8.59 -16.80
CA LEU A 519 -3.12 7.24 -16.30
C LEU A 519 -1.68 6.81 -16.62
N HIS A 520 -0.85 6.70 -15.59
CA HIS A 520 0.54 6.27 -15.68
C HIS A 520 0.65 4.79 -15.33
N THR A 521 1.03 3.97 -16.30
CA THR A 521 1.23 2.53 -16.12
C THR A 521 2.71 2.20 -16.36
N ARG A 522 3.13 0.99 -16.00
CA ARG A 522 4.51 0.55 -16.25
C ARG A 522 4.85 0.47 -17.74
N GLY A 523 3.90 0.03 -18.58
CA GLY A 523 4.05 0.02 -20.03
C GLY A 523 3.86 1.38 -20.71
N ASN A 524 3.30 2.37 -20.01
CA ASN A 524 3.12 3.73 -20.51
C ASN A 524 3.39 4.77 -19.40
N PRO A 525 4.66 4.96 -19.00
CA PRO A 525 5.02 5.91 -17.94
C PRO A 525 4.74 7.37 -18.35
N GLY A 526 4.74 7.67 -19.66
CA GLY A 526 4.38 8.98 -20.19
C GLY A 526 2.93 9.41 -19.92
N GLY A 527 2.07 8.44 -19.57
CA GLY A 527 0.69 8.69 -19.19
C GLY A 527 -0.27 8.69 -20.38
N GLN A 528 -1.45 8.10 -20.20
CA GLN A 528 -2.56 8.18 -21.14
C GLN A 528 -3.63 9.14 -20.60
N ARG A 529 -4.04 10.14 -21.38
CA ARG A 529 -5.10 11.07 -20.95
C ARG A 529 -6.43 10.34 -20.74
N VAL A 530 -7.01 10.50 -19.55
CA VAL A 530 -8.35 10.01 -19.18
C VAL A 530 -9.37 11.13 -19.43
N ARG A 531 -10.47 10.79 -20.11
CA ARG A 531 -11.50 11.78 -20.52
C ARG A 531 -12.75 11.80 -19.64
N ASN A 532 -13.04 10.70 -18.95
CA ASN A 532 -14.26 10.59 -18.16
C ASN A 532 -14.05 11.19 -16.75
N VAL A 533 -14.11 12.53 -16.72
CA VAL A 533 -13.78 13.36 -15.57
C VAL A 533 -14.92 14.34 -15.32
N THR A 534 -15.27 14.57 -14.05
CA THR A 534 -16.34 15.48 -13.64
C THR A 534 -15.88 16.28 -12.43
N VAL A 535 -16.26 17.57 -12.33
CA VAL A 535 -16.03 18.39 -11.14
C VAL A 535 -17.30 18.42 -10.29
N GLY A 536 -17.12 18.31 -8.97
CA GLY A 536 -18.21 18.28 -7.99
C GLY A 536 -17.79 18.77 -6.62
N THR A 537 -18.65 18.58 -5.64
CA THR A 537 -18.38 18.77 -4.21
C THR A 537 -18.78 17.52 -3.42
N MET A 538 -18.29 17.40 -2.18
CA MET A 538 -18.76 16.38 -1.24
C MET A 538 -19.95 16.93 -0.45
N ARG A 539 -20.98 16.10 -0.32
CA ARG A 539 -22.26 16.43 0.31
C ARG A 539 -22.18 16.66 1.80
#